data_AF-A0A956J7M1-F1
#
_entry.id   AF-A0A956J7M1-F1
#
_cell.length_a   1.000
_cell.length_b   1.000
_cell.length_c   1.000
_cell.angle_alpha   90.00
_cell.angle_beta   90.00
_cell.angle_gamma   90.00
#
_symmetry.space_group_name_H-M   'P 1'
#
loop_
_entity.id
_entity.type
_entity.pdbx_description
1 polymer ?
#
loop_
_entity_poly.entity_id
_entity_poly.type
_entity_poly.pdbx_seq_one_letter_code
_entity_poly.pdbx_strand_id
1 'polypeptide(L)'
;QDVFYVEAWYGPALRYFGMVVPVLIVSLSAFNLAVIIQEFQRGTGARMRNTKEGAFTALVRLVGKNRRRYGGYVVHLGIVFMFMGFVGRSWGADKEVSLMPGQTYQLRDYEVQYKGPRMEVDTTKRMIFADMLVSHVSKDGTRTLVGEASPAKFIYRKGGMPTTEVSILRGFRADFYSILGSADPSSKRATFHLHVNPMVSWIWIGVAILILGACVSLWPEVSLSEATVLSYARVTVGAATGLMFAVMFAAAPATASARTLTARAPPSAQASTEMPTLTRMPWEMLAASAGGLVLGVGTVVGVYRRRRNARSQGGGSKQPA
;
A
#
# COMPACT_ATOMS: atom_id res chain seq x y z
N GLN A 1 0.03 -2.35 -39.50
CA GLN A 1 -1.24 -1.68 -39.14
C GLN A 1 -1.83 -2.18 -37.83
N ASP A 2 -1.48 -3.38 -37.34
CA ASP A 2 -2.08 -3.97 -36.12
C ASP A 2 -1.57 -3.41 -34.79
N VAL A 3 -0.40 -2.76 -34.76
CA VAL A 3 0.14 -2.11 -33.55
C VAL A 3 -0.66 -0.84 -33.19
N PHE A 4 -1.24 -0.15 -34.19
CA PHE A 4 -2.01 1.08 -33.98
C PHE A 4 -3.39 0.84 -33.33
N TYR A 5 -3.99 -0.34 -33.50
CA TYR A 5 -5.29 -0.66 -32.91
C TYR A 5 -5.19 -1.06 -31.44
N VAL A 6 -4.07 -1.67 -31.03
CA VAL A 6 -3.82 -1.98 -29.61
C VAL A 6 -3.58 -0.68 -28.83
N GLU A 7 -2.98 0.35 -29.41
CA GLU A 7 -2.80 1.61 -28.66
C GLU A 7 -4.08 2.48 -28.55
N ALA A 8 -5.02 2.35 -29.50
CA ALA A 8 -6.21 3.20 -29.57
C ALA A 8 -7.23 3.00 -28.43
N TRP A 9 -7.37 1.77 -27.90
CA TRP A 9 -8.37 1.46 -26.87
C TRP A 9 -7.82 1.46 -25.45
N TYR A 10 -6.54 1.14 -25.27
CA TYR A 10 -5.94 0.99 -23.95
C TYR A 10 -5.75 2.33 -23.25
N GLY A 11 -5.35 3.38 -23.97
CA GLY A 11 -5.21 4.74 -23.42
C GLY A 11 -6.52 5.27 -22.82
N PRO A 12 -7.64 5.30 -23.59
CA PRO A 12 -8.95 5.72 -23.08
C PRO A 12 -9.47 4.83 -21.94
N ALA A 13 -9.29 3.51 -22.03
CA ALA A 13 -9.72 2.58 -20.99
C ALA A 13 -8.95 2.79 -19.67
N LEU A 14 -7.63 2.94 -19.73
CA LEU A 14 -6.80 3.24 -18.55
C LEU A 14 -7.13 4.61 -17.96
N ARG A 15 -7.42 5.61 -18.80
CA ARG A 15 -7.88 6.92 -18.33
C ARG A 15 -9.23 6.83 -17.62
N TYR A 16 -10.19 6.13 -18.22
CA TYR A 16 -11.50 5.90 -17.61
C TYR A 16 -11.39 5.17 -16.27
N PHE A 17 -10.58 4.10 -16.23
CA PHE A 17 -10.30 3.37 -15.00
C PHE A 17 -9.68 4.28 -13.92
N GLY A 18 -8.69 5.11 -14.29
CA GLY A 18 -8.08 6.08 -13.39
C GLY A 18 -9.05 7.14 -12.84
N MET A 19 -10.10 7.49 -13.60
CA MET A 19 -11.15 8.41 -13.15
C MET A 19 -12.17 7.75 -12.22
N VAL A 20 -12.55 6.50 -12.49
CA VAL A 20 -13.60 5.78 -11.74
C VAL A 20 -13.11 5.24 -10.40
N VAL A 21 -11.87 4.74 -10.35
CA VAL A 21 -11.32 4.09 -9.15
C VAL A 21 -11.37 4.99 -7.90
N PRO A 22 -10.94 6.26 -7.93
CA PRO A 22 -11.06 7.15 -6.77
C PRO A 22 -12.50 7.30 -6.27
N VAL A 23 -13.45 7.49 -7.19
CA VAL A 23 -14.88 7.65 -6.85
C VAL A 23 -15.43 6.39 -6.19
N LEU A 24 -15.08 5.22 -6.71
CA LEU A 24 -15.49 3.94 -6.17
C LEU A 24 -14.91 3.72 -4.77
N ILE A 25 -13.61 3.99 -4.57
CA ILE A 25 -12.97 3.85 -3.26
C ILE A 25 -13.62 4.79 -2.23
N VAL A 26 -13.85 6.06 -2.60
CA VAL A 26 -14.50 7.03 -1.70
C VAL A 26 -15.92 6.59 -1.36
N SER A 27 -16.69 6.10 -2.34
CA SER A 27 -18.07 5.66 -2.14
C SER A 27 -18.17 4.45 -1.22
N LEU A 28 -17.35 3.42 -1.44
CA LEU A 28 -17.30 2.23 -0.57
C LEU A 28 -16.82 2.58 0.83
N SER A 29 -15.84 3.49 0.94
CA SER A 29 -15.33 3.98 2.22
C SER A 29 -16.41 4.73 3.00
N ALA A 30 -17.18 5.59 2.33
CA ALA A 30 -18.29 6.33 2.93
C ALA A 30 -19.43 5.39 3.38
N PHE A 31 -19.79 4.41 2.55
CA PHE A 31 -20.77 3.39 2.91
C PHE A 31 -20.34 2.60 4.15
N ASN A 32 -19.12 2.09 4.18
CA ASN A 32 -18.59 1.35 5.33
C ASN A 32 -18.55 2.21 6.59
N LEU A 33 -18.13 3.48 6.48
CA LEU A 33 -18.14 4.42 7.59
C LEU A 33 -19.56 4.65 8.12
N ALA A 34 -20.55 4.80 7.25
CA ALA A 34 -21.95 4.96 7.63
C ALA A 34 -22.49 3.72 8.37
N VAL A 35 -22.16 2.51 7.90
CA VAL A 35 -22.53 1.25 8.57
C VAL A 35 -21.90 1.20 9.97
N ILE A 36 -20.61 1.50 10.10
CA ILE A 36 -19.92 1.52 11.40
C ILE A 36 -20.60 2.49 12.36
N ILE A 37 -20.83 3.73 11.93
CA ILE A 37 -21.50 4.76 12.75
C ILE A 37 -22.89 4.28 13.18
N GLN A 38 -23.67 3.73 12.24
CA GLN A 38 -25.00 3.20 12.51
C GLN A 38 -24.99 2.06 13.54
N GLU A 39 -24.04 1.13 13.45
CA GLU A 39 -23.90 0.00 14.38
C GLU A 39 -23.53 0.46 15.81
N PHE A 40 -22.65 1.46 15.93
CA PHE A 40 -22.30 2.06 17.23
C PHE A 40 -23.47 2.85 17.82
N GLN A 41 -24.18 3.64 17.01
CA GLN A 41 -25.35 4.40 17.45
C GLN A 41 -26.49 3.50 17.91
N ARG A 42 -26.85 2.48 17.11
CA ARG A 42 -27.91 1.50 17.45
C ARG A 42 -27.55 0.72 18.71
N GLY A 43 -26.31 0.23 18.80
CA GLY A 43 -25.86 -0.55 19.96
C GLY A 43 -25.82 0.27 21.25
N THR A 44 -25.30 1.50 21.18
CA THR A 44 -25.21 2.39 22.35
C THR A 44 -26.60 2.85 22.79
N GLY A 45 -27.45 3.26 21.83
CA GLY A 45 -28.82 3.69 22.11
C GLY A 45 -29.70 2.59 22.71
N ALA A 46 -29.61 1.36 22.19
CA ALA A 46 -30.32 0.21 22.76
C ALA A 46 -29.89 -0.06 24.21
N ARG A 47 -28.59 0.07 24.49
CA ARG A 47 -28.08 -0.10 25.86
C ARG A 47 -28.57 1.02 26.79
N MET A 48 -28.47 2.28 26.39
CA MET A 48 -28.96 3.42 27.18
C MET A 48 -30.44 3.25 27.57
N ARG A 49 -31.30 2.78 26.64
CA ARG A 49 -32.73 2.56 26.92
C ARG A 49 -32.97 1.42 27.92
N ASN A 50 -32.17 0.35 27.84
CA ASN A 50 -32.36 -0.83 28.69
C ASN A 50 -31.71 -0.69 30.08
N THR A 51 -30.56 -0.01 30.19
CA THR A 51 -29.78 0.08 31.43
C THR A 51 -29.86 1.44 32.11
N LYS A 52 -30.44 2.46 31.47
CA LYS A 52 -30.51 3.86 31.93
C LYS A 52 -29.13 4.45 32.26
N GLU A 53 -28.07 3.94 31.62
CA GLU A 53 -26.70 4.44 31.74
C GLU A 53 -26.47 5.67 30.83
N GLY A 54 -25.52 6.53 31.20
CA GLY A 54 -25.06 7.62 30.32
C GLY A 54 -24.39 7.11 29.04
N ALA A 55 -24.40 7.93 27.97
CA ALA A 55 -23.96 7.52 26.63
C ALA A 55 -22.52 6.97 26.58
N PHE A 56 -21.58 7.64 27.28
CA PHE A 56 -20.18 7.20 27.33
C PHE A 56 -20.03 5.84 28.04
N THR A 57 -20.67 5.68 29.20
CA THR A 57 -20.66 4.42 29.96
C THR A 57 -21.29 3.28 29.15
N ALA A 58 -22.40 3.55 28.47
CA ALA A 58 -23.05 2.58 27.60
C ALA A 58 -22.13 2.15 26.44
N LEU A 59 -21.43 3.08 25.80
CA LEU A 59 -20.47 2.80 24.73
C LEU A 59 -19.31 1.92 25.21
N VAL A 60 -18.64 2.31 26.30
CA VAL A 60 -17.49 1.56 26.83
C VAL A 60 -17.91 0.15 27.26
N ARG A 61 -19.05 0.01 27.95
CA ARG A 61 -19.57 -1.30 28.35
C ARG A 61 -20.05 -2.15 27.16
N LEU A 62 -20.57 -1.52 26.11
CA LEU A 62 -20.96 -2.20 24.87
C LEU A 62 -19.74 -2.80 24.16
N VAL A 63 -18.68 -1.99 23.99
CA VAL A 63 -17.41 -2.47 23.41
C VAL A 63 -16.80 -3.54 24.30
N GLY A 64 -16.77 -3.32 25.61
CA GLY A 64 -16.20 -4.24 26.59
C GLY A 64 -16.91 -5.60 26.66
N LYS A 65 -18.23 -5.66 26.44
CA LYS A 65 -19.02 -6.90 26.41
C LYS A 65 -18.91 -7.62 25.06
N ASN A 66 -18.83 -6.89 23.95
CA ASN A 66 -18.85 -7.46 22.59
C ASN A 66 -17.55 -7.12 21.83
N ARG A 67 -16.40 -7.37 22.47
CA ARG A 67 -15.09 -6.87 22.01
C ARG A 67 -14.71 -7.30 20.60
N ARG A 68 -14.98 -8.56 20.23
CA ARG A 68 -14.70 -9.07 18.88
C ARG A 68 -15.51 -8.36 17.79
N ARG A 69 -16.79 -8.05 18.05
CA ARG A 69 -17.66 -7.36 17.09
C ARG A 69 -17.26 -5.90 16.94
N TYR A 70 -17.16 -5.17 18.06
CA TYR A 70 -16.85 -3.75 18.02
C TYR A 70 -15.37 -3.46 17.70
N GLY A 71 -14.44 -4.32 18.13
CA GLY A 71 -13.05 -4.29 17.69
C GLY A 71 -12.92 -4.55 16.17
N GLY A 72 -13.73 -5.47 15.63
CA GLY A 72 -13.85 -5.66 14.18
C GLY A 72 -14.32 -4.40 13.43
N TYR A 73 -15.27 -3.65 13.98
CA TYR A 73 -15.69 -2.36 13.39
C TYR A 73 -14.58 -1.29 13.46
N VAL A 74 -13.80 -1.25 14.54
CA VAL A 74 -12.63 -0.36 14.65
C VAL A 74 -11.57 -0.74 13.61
N VAL A 75 -11.33 -2.03 13.36
CA VAL A 75 -10.44 -2.48 12.26
C VAL A 75 -10.95 -1.97 10.91
N HIS A 76 -12.25 -2.10 10.62
CA HIS A 76 -12.84 -1.59 9.37
C HIS A 76 -12.71 -0.07 9.25
N LEU A 77 -12.79 0.66 10.36
CA LEU A 77 -12.50 2.10 10.37
C LEU A 77 -11.04 2.37 9.98
N GLY A 78 -10.08 1.62 10.51
CA GLY A 78 -8.67 1.73 10.10
C GLY A 78 -8.47 1.50 8.61
N ILE A 79 -9.14 0.48 8.05
CA ILE A 79 -9.14 0.19 6.61
C ILE A 79 -9.68 1.37 5.79
N VAL A 80 -10.76 2.03 6.24
CA VAL A 80 -11.30 3.25 5.58
C VAL A 80 -10.27 4.36 5.52
N PHE A 81 -9.54 4.62 6.61
CA PHE A 81 -8.47 5.64 6.63
C PHE A 81 -7.32 5.28 5.66
N MET A 82 -6.94 4.01 5.57
CA MET A 82 -5.92 3.55 4.62
C MET A 82 -6.37 3.76 3.17
N PHE A 83 -7.60 3.38 2.82
CA PHE A 83 -8.14 3.61 1.48
C PHE A 83 -8.25 5.08 1.13
N MET A 84 -8.64 5.93 2.10
CA MET A 84 -8.64 7.38 1.91
C MET A 84 -7.23 7.92 1.61
N GLY A 85 -6.21 7.38 2.29
CA GLY A 85 -4.81 7.68 2.00
C GLY A 85 -4.39 7.29 0.57
N PHE A 86 -4.82 6.11 0.08
CA PHE A 86 -4.51 5.67 -1.28
C PHE A 86 -5.18 6.52 -2.37
N VAL A 87 -6.37 7.07 -2.12
CA VAL A 87 -7.03 8.02 -3.03
C VAL A 87 -6.15 9.26 -3.24
N GLY A 88 -5.34 9.63 -2.23
CA GLY A 88 -4.34 10.70 -2.28
C GLY A 88 -3.44 10.68 -3.51
N ARG A 89 -3.13 9.48 -4.05
CA ARG A 89 -2.32 9.31 -5.26
C ARG A 89 -2.91 10.01 -6.49
N SER A 90 -4.23 10.13 -6.58
CA SER A 90 -4.89 10.84 -7.69
C SER A 90 -4.57 12.34 -7.72
N TRP A 91 -4.20 12.90 -6.57
CA TRP A 91 -3.74 14.28 -6.44
C TRP A 91 -2.22 14.38 -6.29
N GLY A 92 -1.45 13.34 -6.65
CA GLY A 92 0.01 13.42 -6.66
C GLY A 92 0.55 14.36 -7.75
N ALA A 93 1.84 14.67 -7.69
CA ALA A 93 2.56 15.24 -8.84
C ALA A 93 3.98 14.70 -8.92
N ASP A 94 4.38 14.28 -10.11
CA ASP A 94 5.68 13.69 -10.39
C ASP A 94 6.33 14.46 -11.54
N LYS A 95 7.53 15.02 -11.30
CA LYS A 95 8.29 15.77 -12.33
C LYS A 95 9.77 15.50 -12.25
N GLU A 96 10.38 15.34 -13.43
CA GLU A 96 11.82 15.33 -13.59
C GLU A 96 12.29 16.70 -14.07
N VAL A 97 13.21 17.31 -13.31
CA VAL A 97 13.69 18.66 -13.58
C VAL A 97 15.20 18.73 -13.45
N SER A 98 15.85 19.48 -14.34
CA SER A 98 17.29 19.74 -14.26
C SER A 98 17.54 21.18 -13.83
N LEU A 99 18.19 21.36 -12.68
CA LEU A 99 18.42 22.66 -12.07
C LEU A 99 19.91 22.95 -11.94
N MET A 100 20.25 24.22 -12.11
CA MET A 100 21.56 24.78 -11.74
C MET A 100 21.49 25.36 -10.32
N PRO A 101 22.62 25.43 -9.60
CA PRO A 101 22.65 26.04 -8.27
C PRO A 101 22.03 27.45 -8.27
N GLY A 102 21.20 27.75 -7.29
CA GLY A 102 20.42 28.98 -7.16
C GLY A 102 19.07 28.97 -7.88
N GLN A 103 18.83 28.05 -8.83
CA GLN A 103 17.56 27.98 -9.54
C GLN A 103 16.44 27.39 -8.68
N THR A 104 15.23 27.89 -8.92
CA THR A 104 14.01 27.45 -8.27
C THR A 104 13.09 26.74 -9.26
N TYR A 105 12.37 25.74 -8.76
CA TYR A 105 11.30 25.09 -9.50
C TYR A 105 10.05 24.98 -8.63
N GLN A 106 8.90 25.34 -9.19
CA GLN A 106 7.60 25.25 -8.55
C GLN A 106 6.91 23.95 -8.97
N LEU A 107 6.61 23.09 -8.00
CA LEU A 107 5.84 21.85 -8.16
C LEU A 107 4.62 21.90 -7.25
N ARG A 108 3.45 22.21 -7.84
CA ARG A 108 2.20 22.48 -7.11
C ARG A 108 2.41 23.63 -6.11
N ASP A 109 2.12 23.38 -4.84
CA ASP A 109 2.25 24.31 -3.72
C ASP A 109 3.66 24.25 -3.09
N TYR A 110 4.64 23.60 -3.73
CA TYR A 110 6.01 23.49 -3.25
C TYR A 110 6.97 24.21 -4.20
N GLU A 111 7.81 25.08 -3.66
CA GLU A 111 8.93 25.68 -4.36
C GLU A 111 10.23 25.05 -3.86
N VAL A 112 11.03 24.57 -4.79
CA VAL A 112 12.30 23.89 -4.54
C VAL A 112 13.42 24.76 -5.07
N GLN A 113 14.35 25.14 -4.21
CA GLN A 113 15.55 25.87 -4.58
C GLN A 113 16.77 24.94 -4.48
N TYR A 114 17.47 24.72 -5.58
CA TYR A 114 18.69 23.93 -5.55
C TYR A 114 19.85 24.77 -5.02
N LYS A 115 20.45 24.42 -3.88
CA LYS A 115 21.59 25.14 -3.29
C LYS A 115 22.90 24.82 -4.01
N GLY A 116 23.09 23.55 -4.35
CA GLY A 116 24.27 23.09 -5.08
C GLY A 116 24.70 21.67 -4.68
N PRO A 117 25.73 21.14 -5.36
CA PRO A 117 26.25 19.82 -5.06
C PRO A 117 27.23 19.89 -3.90
N ARG A 118 27.16 18.91 -3.00
CA ARG A 118 28.14 18.66 -1.95
C ARG A 118 28.69 17.25 -2.12
N MET A 119 30.01 17.12 -2.21
CA MET A 119 30.66 15.82 -2.34
C MET A 119 31.37 15.47 -1.05
N GLU A 120 31.12 14.26 -0.58
CA GLU A 120 31.83 13.66 0.54
C GLU A 120 32.48 12.36 0.08
N VAL A 121 33.65 12.08 0.61
CA VAL A 121 34.45 10.92 0.22
C VAL A 121 34.83 10.16 1.47
N ASP A 122 34.43 8.89 1.50
CA ASP A 122 34.86 7.92 2.49
C ASP A 122 35.84 6.93 1.83
N THR A 123 36.52 6.15 2.67
CA THR A 123 37.39 5.03 2.32
C THR A 123 36.72 4.03 1.37
N THR A 124 35.41 3.83 1.50
CA THR A 124 34.64 2.82 0.74
C THR A 124 33.82 3.41 -0.42
N LYS A 125 33.32 4.64 -0.29
CA LYS A 125 32.34 5.23 -1.21
C LYS A 125 32.54 6.73 -1.39
N ARG A 126 32.15 7.22 -2.57
CA ARG A 126 31.96 8.65 -2.87
C ARG A 126 30.48 8.97 -2.82
N MET A 127 30.11 10.00 -2.08
CA MET A 127 28.73 10.44 -1.85
C MET A 127 28.54 11.79 -2.50
N ILE A 128 27.57 11.89 -3.40
CA ILE A 128 27.20 13.13 -4.08
C ILE A 128 25.83 13.55 -3.55
N PHE A 129 25.81 14.57 -2.70
CA PHE A 129 24.61 15.21 -2.21
C PHE A 129 24.22 16.38 -3.11
N ALA A 130 22.92 16.63 -3.22
CA ALA A 130 22.40 17.79 -3.91
C ALA A 130 21.44 18.52 -2.96
N ASP A 131 21.97 19.47 -2.20
CA ASP A 131 21.25 20.15 -1.14
C ASP A 131 20.22 21.13 -1.75
N MET A 132 19.01 21.16 -1.20
CA MET A 132 17.92 21.99 -1.69
C MET A 132 17.01 22.47 -0.56
N LEU A 133 16.49 23.69 -0.68
CA LEU A 133 15.47 24.23 0.20
C LEU A 133 14.10 23.98 -0.38
N VAL A 134 13.18 23.53 0.45
CA VAL A 134 11.79 23.28 0.06
C VAL A 134 10.89 24.18 0.88
N SER A 135 10.10 24.98 0.18
CA SER A 135 9.16 25.94 0.75
C SER A 135 7.75 25.61 0.28
N HIS A 136 6.76 25.73 1.16
CA HIS A 136 5.36 25.69 0.78
C HIS A 136 4.89 27.10 0.41
N VAL A 137 4.30 27.24 -0.77
CA VAL A 137 3.79 28.49 -1.32
C VAL A 137 2.28 28.50 -1.16
N SER A 138 1.78 29.39 -0.31
CA SER A 138 0.34 29.56 -0.11
C SER A 138 -0.28 30.37 -1.26
N LYS A 139 -1.61 30.32 -1.39
CA LYS A 139 -2.36 31.00 -2.48
C LYS A 139 -2.20 32.52 -2.50
N ASP A 140 -1.85 33.10 -1.35
CA ASP A 140 -1.52 34.51 -1.14
C ASP A 140 -0.06 34.86 -1.52
N GLY A 141 0.73 33.88 -1.96
CA GLY A 141 2.15 34.04 -2.31
C GLY A 141 3.09 33.94 -1.10
N THR A 142 2.57 33.72 0.10
CA THR A 142 3.39 33.56 1.30
C THR A 142 4.19 32.27 1.24
N ARG A 143 5.52 32.38 1.35
CA ARG A 143 6.45 31.24 1.39
C ARG A 143 6.70 30.83 2.84
N THR A 144 6.42 29.57 3.16
CA THR A 144 6.70 28.97 4.46
C THR A 144 7.74 27.88 4.29
N LEU A 145 8.85 27.96 5.02
CA LEU A 145 9.90 26.96 4.90
C LEU A 145 9.40 25.62 5.45
N VAL A 146 9.48 24.57 4.63
CA VAL A 146 9.17 23.20 5.05
C VAL A 146 10.41 22.54 5.63
N GLY A 147 11.55 22.72 4.95
CA GLY A 147 12.84 22.19 5.41
C GLY A 147 13.89 22.13 4.31
N GLU A 148 15.02 21.51 4.64
CA GLU A 148 16.11 21.22 3.71
C GLU A 148 16.07 19.74 3.31
N ALA A 149 16.15 19.48 2.01
CA ALA A 149 16.21 18.15 1.44
C ALA A 149 17.60 17.94 0.82
N SER A 150 18.20 16.78 1.09
CA SER A 150 19.55 16.43 0.64
C SER A 150 19.56 15.05 -0.02
N PRO A 151 18.88 14.88 -1.19
CA PRO A 151 18.99 13.65 -1.95
C PRO A 151 20.44 13.38 -2.32
N ALA A 152 20.82 12.10 -2.36
CA ALA A 152 22.20 11.73 -2.60
C ALA A 152 22.36 10.53 -3.54
N LYS A 153 23.54 10.40 -4.13
CA LYS A 153 23.96 9.22 -4.89
C LYS A 153 25.30 8.73 -4.36
N PHE A 154 25.35 7.46 -3.97
CA PHE A 154 26.54 6.81 -3.45
C PHE A 154 27.17 5.93 -4.52
N ILE A 155 28.46 6.10 -4.73
CA ILE A 155 29.26 5.38 -5.72
C ILE A 155 30.35 4.62 -4.96
N TYR A 156 30.30 3.29 -5.01
CA TYR A 156 31.21 2.42 -4.28
C TYR A 156 32.52 2.20 -5.07
N ARG A 157 33.65 2.24 -4.37
CA ARG A 157 34.98 2.12 -4.99
C ARG A 157 35.33 0.71 -5.45
N LYS A 158 34.87 -0.31 -4.73
CA LYS A 158 35.21 -1.73 -4.97
C LYS A 158 34.39 -2.39 -6.08
N GLY A 159 33.77 -1.59 -6.96
CA GLY A 159 32.80 -2.08 -7.93
C GLY A 159 31.43 -2.34 -7.29
N GLY A 160 30.37 -1.98 -8.01
CA GLY A 160 28.99 -2.06 -7.53
C GLY A 160 28.12 -1.02 -8.23
N MET A 161 26.82 -1.30 -8.33
CA MET A 161 25.88 -0.32 -8.87
C MET A 161 25.73 0.85 -7.88
N PRO A 162 25.73 2.11 -8.36
CA PRO A 162 25.45 3.25 -7.50
C PRO A 162 24.08 3.12 -6.82
N THR A 163 24.01 3.51 -5.55
CA THR A 163 22.75 3.55 -4.80
C THR A 163 22.28 4.99 -4.63
N THR A 164 20.97 5.21 -4.67
CA THR A 164 20.38 6.54 -4.49
C THR A 164 19.73 6.64 -3.12
N GLU A 165 20.07 7.69 -2.37
CA GLU A 165 19.41 8.07 -1.13
C GLU A 165 18.30 9.07 -1.45
N VAL A 166 17.08 8.74 -1.03
CA VAL A 166 15.90 9.59 -1.26
C VAL A 166 15.73 10.54 -0.09
N SER A 167 15.58 11.82 -0.37
CA SER A 167 15.23 12.79 0.66
C SER A 167 13.72 12.90 0.79
N ILE A 168 13.21 12.81 2.01
CA ILE A 168 11.78 12.82 2.31
C ILE A 168 11.49 13.92 3.33
N LEU A 169 10.65 14.87 2.96
CA LEU A 169 10.08 15.85 3.87
C LEU A 169 8.63 15.46 4.15
N ARG A 170 8.37 15.03 5.38
CA ARG A 170 7.05 14.56 5.80
C ARG A 170 6.17 15.73 6.19
N GLY A 171 4.93 15.72 5.70
CA GLY A 171 3.94 16.74 6.02
C GLY A 171 2.62 16.12 6.48
N PHE A 172 1.78 16.92 7.13
CA PHE A 172 0.45 16.46 7.51
C PHE A 172 -0.45 16.23 6.29
N ARG A 173 -0.36 17.10 5.28
CA ARG A 173 -1.20 17.06 4.07
C ARG A 173 -0.58 16.24 2.94
N ALA A 174 0.72 16.42 2.71
CA ALA A 174 1.47 15.72 1.67
C ALA A 174 2.92 15.56 2.08
N ASP A 175 3.54 14.51 1.56
CA ASP A 175 4.97 14.25 1.68
C ASP A 175 5.66 14.67 0.39
N PHE A 176 6.81 15.32 0.52
CA PHE A 176 7.66 15.71 -0.59
C PHE A 176 8.88 14.79 -0.66
N TYR A 177 9.07 14.16 -1.82
CA TYR A 177 10.21 13.28 -2.10
C TYR A 177 11.08 13.93 -3.17
N SER A 178 12.38 13.90 -2.94
CA SER A 178 13.39 14.31 -3.91
C SER A 178 14.40 13.20 -4.11
N ILE A 179 14.70 12.91 -5.37
CA ILE A 179 15.60 11.85 -5.79
C ILE A 179 16.62 12.44 -6.74
N LEU A 180 17.90 12.18 -6.50
CA LEU A 180 18.97 12.61 -7.39
C LEU A 180 19.11 11.63 -8.56
N GLY A 181 18.64 12.05 -9.74
CA GLY A 181 18.75 11.31 -11.00
C GLY A 181 20.17 11.34 -11.54
N SER A 182 20.70 12.52 -11.81
CA SER A 182 22.09 12.71 -12.25
C SER A 182 22.67 14.02 -11.71
N ALA A 183 23.99 14.08 -11.59
CA ALA A 183 24.71 15.31 -11.23
C ALA A 183 25.95 15.40 -12.10
N ASP A 184 26.07 16.51 -12.83
CA ASP A 184 27.23 16.79 -13.66
C ASP A 184 28.29 17.56 -12.85
N PRO A 185 29.50 17.00 -12.65
CA PRO A 185 30.57 17.66 -11.90
C PRO A 185 31.07 18.95 -12.55
N SER A 186 30.95 19.10 -13.87
CA SER A 186 31.50 20.24 -14.62
C SER A 186 30.56 21.45 -14.58
N SER A 187 29.30 21.25 -14.95
CA SER A 187 28.29 22.32 -14.99
C SER A 187 27.59 22.54 -13.65
N LYS A 188 27.84 21.70 -12.65
CA LYS A 188 27.12 21.63 -11.35
C LYS A 188 25.60 21.44 -11.48
N ARG A 189 25.11 21.13 -12.68
CA ARG A 189 23.70 20.86 -12.96
C ARG A 189 23.32 19.51 -12.38
N ALA A 190 22.16 19.44 -11.74
CA ALA A 190 21.61 18.20 -11.20
C ALA A 190 20.18 17.98 -11.72
N THR A 191 19.89 16.74 -12.09
CA THR A 191 18.56 16.28 -12.47
C THR A 191 17.90 15.61 -11.28
N PHE A 192 16.70 16.07 -10.94
CA PHE A 192 15.92 15.62 -9.80
C PHE A 192 14.61 14.98 -10.28
N HIS A 193 14.23 13.87 -9.66
CA HIS A 193 12.85 13.40 -9.71
C HIS A 193 12.16 13.85 -8.42
N LEU A 194 11.20 14.74 -8.58
CA LEU A 194 10.43 15.35 -7.51
C LEU A 194 9.04 14.73 -7.48
N HIS A 195 8.62 14.27 -6.30
CA HIS A 195 7.29 13.70 -6.10
C HIS A 195 6.58 14.39 -4.94
N VAL A 196 5.33 14.75 -5.15
CA VAL A 196 4.42 15.20 -4.09
C VAL A 196 3.37 14.13 -3.92
N ASN A 197 3.33 13.50 -2.74
CA ASN A 197 2.42 12.42 -2.40
C ASN A 197 1.44 12.86 -1.30
N PRO A 198 0.21 13.25 -1.66
CA PRO A 198 -0.82 13.62 -0.67
C PRO A 198 -1.31 12.43 0.14
N MET A 199 -1.76 12.72 1.36
CA MET A 199 -2.52 11.82 2.23
C MET A 199 -1.80 10.53 2.69
N VAL A 200 -0.49 10.41 2.52
CA VAL A 200 0.30 9.27 3.03
C VAL A 200 0.14 9.13 4.56
N SER A 201 0.11 10.25 5.29
CA SER A 201 -0.14 10.28 6.74
C SER A 201 -1.45 9.59 7.16
N TRP A 202 -2.49 9.58 6.32
CA TRP A 202 -3.77 8.91 6.61
C TRP A 202 -3.65 7.39 6.59
N ILE A 203 -2.71 6.85 5.81
CA ILE A 203 -2.41 5.41 5.80
C ILE A 203 -1.86 5.01 7.18
N TRP A 204 -0.93 5.79 7.72
CA TRP A 204 -0.35 5.53 9.04
C TRP A 204 -1.38 5.66 10.17
N ILE A 205 -2.27 6.66 10.10
CA ILE A 205 -3.40 6.76 11.03
C ILE A 205 -4.28 5.51 10.94
N GLY A 206 -4.60 5.06 9.72
CA GLY A 206 -5.37 3.85 9.49
C GLY A 206 -4.71 2.59 10.07
N VAL A 207 -3.38 2.44 9.89
CA VAL A 207 -2.59 1.35 10.48
C VAL A 207 -2.66 1.39 12.01
N ALA A 208 -2.52 2.57 12.63
CA ALA A 208 -2.64 2.71 14.07
C ALA A 208 -4.04 2.31 14.59
N ILE A 209 -5.10 2.77 13.93
CA ILE A 209 -6.49 2.40 14.26
C ILE A 209 -6.72 0.90 14.08
N LEU A 210 -6.18 0.31 13.02
CA LEU A 210 -6.29 -1.12 12.75
C LEU A 210 -5.65 -1.94 13.86
N ILE A 211 -4.45 -1.56 14.31
CA ILE A 211 -3.76 -2.20 15.44
C ILE A 211 -4.61 -2.08 16.71
N LEU A 212 -5.13 -0.90 17.02
CA LEU A 212 -6.00 -0.68 18.19
C LEU A 212 -7.26 -1.56 18.12
N GLY A 213 -7.92 -1.63 16.97
CA GLY A 213 -9.10 -2.48 16.77
C GLY A 213 -8.79 -3.97 16.91
N ALA A 214 -7.64 -4.41 16.42
CA ALA A 214 -7.15 -5.78 16.59
C ALA A 214 -6.88 -6.11 18.06
N CYS A 215 -6.22 -5.20 18.80
CA CYS A 215 -6.00 -5.34 20.24
C CYS A 215 -7.32 -5.44 21.01
N VAL A 216 -8.32 -4.62 20.68
CA VAL A 216 -9.65 -4.72 21.30
C VAL A 216 -10.30 -6.06 20.96
N SER A 217 -10.25 -6.50 19.70
CA SER A 217 -10.87 -7.75 19.24
C SER A 217 -10.26 -9.00 19.89
N LEU A 218 -8.94 -8.99 20.12
CA LEU A 218 -8.18 -10.09 20.69
C LEU A 218 -8.13 -10.07 22.23
N TRP A 219 -8.71 -9.05 22.87
CA TRP A 219 -8.61 -8.92 24.32
C TRP A 219 -9.31 -10.09 25.04
N PRO A 220 -8.60 -10.81 25.93
CA PRO A 220 -9.09 -12.07 26.50
C PRO A 220 -10.40 -11.88 27.25
N GLU A 221 -11.40 -12.68 26.87
CA GLU A 221 -12.63 -12.86 27.65
C GLU A 221 -12.34 -13.97 28.65
N VAL A 222 -12.33 -13.63 29.94
CA VAL A 222 -12.08 -14.61 31.00
C VAL A 222 -13.37 -15.42 31.17
N SER A 223 -13.57 -16.42 30.32
CA SER A 223 -14.65 -17.40 30.47
C SER A 223 -14.12 -18.57 31.30
N LEU A 224 -14.73 -18.80 32.47
CA LEU A 224 -14.53 -20.02 33.26
C LEU A 224 -15.25 -21.21 32.60
N SER A 225 -14.96 -21.49 31.34
CA SER A 225 -15.39 -22.71 30.65
C SER A 225 -14.30 -23.76 30.76
N GLU A 226 -14.65 -25.02 31.02
CA GLU A 226 -13.72 -26.14 30.91
C GLU A 226 -12.94 -26.04 29.59
N ALA A 227 -11.62 -25.91 29.70
CA ALA A 227 -10.74 -25.70 28.56
C ALA A 227 -10.71 -26.96 27.70
N THR A 228 -11.66 -27.09 26.76
CA THR A 228 -11.58 -28.14 25.75
C THR A 228 -10.30 -27.91 24.93
N VAL A 229 -9.53 -28.97 24.70
CA VAL A 229 -8.27 -28.96 23.91
C VAL A 229 -8.39 -28.19 22.58
N LEU A 230 -9.57 -28.21 21.97
CA LEU A 230 -9.90 -27.50 20.72
C LEU A 230 -9.89 -25.96 20.84
N SER A 231 -10.22 -25.41 22.01
CA SER A 231 -10.17 -23.96 22.27
C SER A 231 -8.72 -23.47 22.31
N TYR A 232 -7.87 -24.21 23.03
CA TYR A 232 -6.45 -23.92 23.16
C TYR A 232 -5.72 -24.03 21.80
N ALA A 233 -6.06 -25.06 21.01
CA ALA A 233 -5.54 -25.23 19.66
C ALA A 233 -5.90 -24.07 18.71
N ARG A 234 -7.12 -23.50 18.81
CA ARG A 234 -7.53 -22.38 17.93
C ARG A 234 -6.81 -21.07 18.26
N VAL A 235 -6.60 -20.79 19.54
CA VAL A 235 -5.90 -19.56 19.99
C VAL A 235 -4.42 -19.64 19.61
N THR A 236 -3.78 -20.78 19.86
CA THR A 236 -2.37 -21.01 19.52
C THR A 236 -2.12 -20.98 18.02
N VAL A 237 -2.98 -21.62 17.21
CA VAL A 237 -2.89 -21.56 15.75
C VAL A 237 -3.10 -20.13 15.24
N GLY A 238 -4.08 -19.40 15.78
CA GLY A 238 -4.31 -17.99 15.41
C GLY A 238 -3.12 -17.09 15.72
N ALA A 239 -2.54 -17.23 16.91
CA ALA A 239 -1.36 -16.47 17.34
C ALA A 239 -0.11 -16.83 16.50
N ALA A 240 0.13 -18.12 16.26
CA ALA A 240 1.25 -18.59 15.44
C ALA A 240 1.14 -18.10 13.98
N THR A 241 -0.07 -18.13 13.42
CA THR A 241 -0.32 -17.64 12.05
C THR A 241 -0.08 -16.13 11.96
N GLY A 242 -0.56 -15.35 12.94
CA GLY A 242 -0.31 -13.92 13.02
C GLY A 242 1.18 -13.58 13.15
N LEU A 243 1.91 -14.30 14.01
CA LEU A 243 3.35 -14.13 14.18
C LEU A 243 4.11 -14.49 12.90
N MET A 244 3.73 -15.58 12.23
CA MET A 244 4.32 -15.99 10.96
C MET A 244 4.13 -14.93 9.87
N PHE A 245 2.93 -14.36 9.73
CA PHE A 245 2.69 -13.27 8.78
C PHE A 245 3.48 -12.00 9.14
N ALA A 246 3.56 -11.65 10.43
CA ALA A 246 4.35 -10.51 10.87
C ALA A 246 5.84 -10.67 10.57
N VAL A 247 6.40 -11.87 10.82
CA VAL A 247 7.79 -12.20 10.49
C VAL A 247 8.01 -12.21 8.97
N MET A 248 7.09 -12.78 8.19
CA MET A 248 7.15 -12.73 6.73
C MET A 248 7.14 -11.30 6.19
N PHE A 249 6.28 -10.42 6.72
CA PHE A 249 6.23 -9.02 6.29
C PHE A 249 7.47 -8.24 6.73
N ALA A 250 8.00 -8.50 7.92
CA ALA A 250 9.21 -7.86 8.43
C ALA A 250 10.49 -8.32 7.69
N ALA A 251 10.52 -9.58 7.24
CA ALA A 251 11.65 -10.17 6.55
C ALA A 251 11.52 -10.13 5.01
N ALA A 252 10.42 -9.61 4.47
CA ALA A 252 10.24 -9.51 3.03
C ALA A 252 11.32 -8.58 2.44
N PRO A 253 12.15 -9.05 1.48
CA PRO A 253 13.12 -8.19 0.84
C PRO A 253 12.35 -7.10 0.10
N ALA A 254 12.61 -5.84 0.45
CA ALA A 254 12.15 -4.69 -0.32
C ALA A 254 12.90 -4.69 -1.67
N THR A 255 12.49 -5.58 -2.59
CA THR A 255 13.04 -5.61 -3.94
C THR A 255 12.50 -4.39 -4.68
N ALA A 256 13.20 -3.27 -4.55
CA ALA A 256 13.03 -2.13 -5.43
C ALA A 256 13.57 -2.52 -6.82
N SER A 257 12.70 -3.07 -7.66
CA SER A 257 13.03 -3.30 -9.07
C SER A 257 13.03 -1.95 -9.79
N ALA A 258 14.16 -1.25 -9.76
CA ALA A 258 14.38 -0.10 -10.62
C ALA A 258 14.43 -0.59 -12.07
N ARG A 259 13.37 -0.30 -12.84
CA ARG A 259 13.34 -0.55 -14.28
C ARG A 259 14.33 0.42 -14.92
N THR A 260 15.54 -0.06 -15.17
CA THR A 260 16.56 0.73 -15.87
C THR A 260 16.05 0.95 -17.29
N LEU A 261 15.66 2.18 -17.62
CA LEU A 261 15.55 2.60 -19.01
C LEU A 261 16.98 2.65 -19.55
N THR A 262 17.43 1.56 -20.17
CA THR A 262 18.64 1.56 -20.98
C THR A 262 18.45 2.59 -22.08
N ALA A 263 19.19 3.70 -22.01
CA ALA A 263 19.29 4.67 -23.07
C ALA A 263 19.76 3.94 -24.33
N ARG A 264 18.85 3.76 -25.30
CA ARG A 264 19.19 3.23 -26.61
C ARG A 264 19.97 4.32 -27.35
N ALA A 265 21.26 4.10 -27.57
CA ALA A 265 22.04 4.92 -28.50
C ALA A 265 21.37 4.86 -29.89
N PRO A 266 21.37 5.96 -30.67
CA PRO A 266 20.84 5.93 -32.03
C PRO A 266 21.70 4.98 -32.88
N PRO A 267 21.10 4.06 -33.66
CA PRO A 267 21.88 3.17 -34.50
C PRO A 267 22.57 3.97 -35.61
N SER A 268 23.89 3.87 -35.66
CA SER A 268 24.69 4.23 -36.84
C SER A 268 24.20 3.43 -38.05
N ALA A 269 23.99 4.14 -39.15
CA ALA A 269 23.55 3.59 -40.41
C ALA A 269 24.53 2.54 -40.94
N GLN A 270 24.21 1.26 -40.77
CA GLN A 270 24.64 0.18 -41.65
C GLN A 270 23.48 -0.80 -41.83
N ALA A 271 22.98 -0.85 -43.06
CA ALA A 271 21.99 -1.80 -43.51
C ALA A 271 22.64 -3.19 -43.64
N SER A 272 22.03 -4.20 -43.03
CA SER A 272 22.19 -5.59 -43.44
C SER A 272 20.83 -6.27 -43.38
N THR A 273 20.39 -6.68 -44.56
CA THR A 273 19.10 -7.25 -44.90
C THR A 273 19.01 -8.71 -44.46
N GLU A 274 18.57 -8.99 -43.23
CA GLU A 274 18.08 -10.34 -42.86
C GLU A 274 16.87 -10.21 -41.92
N MET A 275 15.69 -10.62 -42.40
CA MET A 275 14.50 -10.76 -41.55
C MET A 275 14.57 -12.08 -40.78
N PRO A 276 14.50 -12.09 -39.44
CA PRO A 276 14.21 -13.32 -38.71
C PRO A 276 12.74 -13.69 -38.94
N THR A 277 12.52 -14.85 -39.56
CA THR A 277 11.22 -15.50 -39.67
C THR A 277 10.62 -15.71 -38.29
N LEU A 278 9.58 -14.95 -37.95
CA LEU A 278 8.77 -15.17 -36.75
C LEU A 278 7.96 -16.47 -36.91
N THR A 279 8.50 -17.58 -36.42
CA THR A 279 7.75 -18.81 -36.18
C THR A 279 6.64 -18.50 -35.17
N ARG A 280 5.38 -18.55 -35.61
CA ARG A 280 4.20 -18.36 -34.76
C ARG A 280 4.21 -19.42 -33.65
N MET A 281 4.25 -19.00 -32.39
CA MET A 281 3.96 -19.90 -31.28
C MET A 281 2.45 -20.22 -31.27
N PRO A 282 2.05 -21.50 -31.21
CA PRO A 282 0.64 -21.88 -31.14
C PRO A 282 0.04 -21.49 -29.78
N TRP A 283 -1.17 -20.94 -29.82
CA TRP A 283 -1.96 -20.43 -28.69
C TRP A 283 -2.26 -21.46 -27.58
N GLU A 284 -2.06 -22.74 -27.89
CA GLU A 284 -2.18 -23.90 -26.98
C GLU A 284 -1.24 -23.77 -25.75
N MET A 285 -0.06 -23.14 -25.88
CA MET A 285 0.90 -22.99 -24.78
C MET A 285 0.52 -21.91 -23.74
N LEU A 286 -0.37 -20.96 -24.08
CA LEU A 286 -0.82 -19.93 -23.13
C LEU A 286 -1.88 -20.48 -22.14
N ALA A 287 -2.60 -21.53 -22.50
CA ALA A 287 -3.63 -22.14 -21.65
C ALA A 287 -3.07 -22.88 -20.42
N ALA A 288 -1.80 -23.32 -20.46
CA ALA A 288 -1.18 -24.06 -19.36
C ALA A 288 -0.79 -23.19 -18.15
N SER A 289 -0.75 -21.86 -18.28
CA SER A 289 -0.39 -20.92 -17.20
C SER A 289 -1.59 -20.37 -16.41
N ALA A 290 -2.82 -20.58 -16.90
CA ALA A 290 -4.05 -20.07 -16.28
C ALA A 290 -4.79 -21.08 -15.37
N GLY A 291 -4.37 -22.36 -15.36
CA GLY A 291 -5.04 -23.43 -14.61
C GLY A 291 -4.70 -23.54 -13.12
N GLY A 292 -3.71 -22.79 -12.61
CA GLY A 292 -3.15 -22.98 -11.26
C GLY A 292 -3.93 -22.33 -10.10
N LEU A 293 -4.94 -21.51 -10.36
CA LEU A 293 -5.52 -20.61 -9.33
C LEU A 293 -6.98 -20.92 -8.93
N VAL A 294 -7.55 -22.03 -9.40
CA VAL A 294 -8.97 -22.40 -9.11
C VAL A 294 -9.12 -23.62 -8.19
N LEU A 295 -8.04 -24.35 -7.85
CA LEU A 295 -8.11 -25.57 -7.02
C LEU A 295 -7.97 -25.35 -5.50
N GLY A 296 -8.03 -24.10 -5.00
CA GLY A 296 -7.87 -23.79 -3.57
C GLY A 296 -9.17 -23.74 -2.75
N VAL A 297 -10.35 -23.64 -3.38
CA VAL A 297 -11.62 -23.36 -2.68
C VAL A 297 -12.53 -24.60 -2.57
N GLY A 298 -12.29 -25.65 -3.35
CA GLY A 298 -13.12 -26.86 -3.38
C GLY A 298 -12.95 -27.82 -2.19
N THR A 299 -11.79 -27.80 -1.52
CA THR A 299 -11.44 -28.85 -0.53
C THR A 299 -12.09 -28.64 0.84
N VAL A 300 -12.52 -27.42 1.18
CA VAL A 300 -13.11 -27.12 2.50
C VAL A 300 -14.63 -27.40 2.55
N VAL A 301 -15.32 -27.37 1.41
CA VAL A 301 -16.78 -27.63 1.35
C VAL A 301 -17.09 -29.14 1.30
N GLY A 302 -16.20 -29.97 0.73
CA GLY A 302 -16.37 -31.42 0.64
C GLY A 302 -16.36 -32.15 1.99
N VAL A 303 -15.57 -31.67 2.95
CA VAL A 303 -15.43 -32.31 4.28
C VAL A 303 -16.64 -32.05 5.18
N TYR A 304 -17.36 -30.93 5.00
CA TYR A 304 -18.55 -30.62 5.80
C TYR A 304 -19.80 -31.39 5.34
N ARG A 305 -19.90 -31.72 4.04
CA ARG A 305 -21.06 -32.46 3.50
C ARG A 305 -21.03 -33.96 3.80
N ARG A 306 -19.83 -34.56 4.00
CA ARG A 306 -19.69 -36.00 4.31
C ARG A 306 -20.04 -36.37 5.76
N ARG A 307 -19.95 -35.42 6.72
CA ARG A 307 -20.32 -35.66 8.13
C ARG A 307 -21.82 -35.56 8.42
N ARG A 308 -22.64 -34.93 7.56
CA ARG A 308 -24.10 -34.88 7.74
C ARG A 308 -24.79 -36.17 7.29
N ASN A 309 -24.32 -36.82 6.21
CA ASN A 309 -24.93 -38.06 5.72
C ASN A 309 -24.57 -39.31 6.54
N ALA A 310 -23.42 -39.31 7.25
CA ALA A 310 -23.03 -40.42 8.13
C ALA A 310 -23.81 -40.46 9.46
N ARG A 311 -24.55 -39.40 9.82
CA ARG A 311 -25.41 -39.36 11.02
C ARG A 311 -26.89 -39.63 10.73
N SER A 312 -27.31 -39.71 9.47
CA SER A 312 -28.71 -39.97 9.10
C SER A 312 -28.97 -41.41 8.61
N GLN A 313 -27.98 -42.30 8.64
CA GLN A 313 -28.10 -43.70 8.20
C GLN A 313 -27.76 -44.74 9.29
N GLY A 314 -27.65 -44.32 10.56
CA GLY A 314 -27.20 -45.19 11.67
C GLY A 314 -28.26 -45.56 12.71
N GLY A 315 -29.56 -45.42 12.43
CA GLY A 315 -30.62 -45.69 13.40
C GLY A 315 -31.88 -46.21 12.75
N GLY A 316 -31.92 -47.51 12.47
CA GLY A 316 -33.15 -48.13 11.97
C GLY A 316 -33.03 -49.62 11.66
N SER A 317 -33.58 -50.44 12.56
CA SER A 317 -34.05 -51.82 12.33
C SER A 317 -32.91 -52.86 12.26
N LYS A 318 -32.94 -54.06 12.87
CA LYS A 318 -33.96 -54.94 13.48
C LYS A 318 -33.15 -56.03 14.22
N GLN A 319 -33.75 -56.77 15.15
CA GLN A 319 -34.08 -58.21 14.95
C GLN A 319 -34.69 -58.88 16.20
N PRO A 320 -35.36 -60.03 16.01
CA PRO A 320 -36.58 -60.41 16.69
C PRO A 320 -36.42 -61.66 17.57
N ALA A 321 -37.40 -61.90 18.42
CA ALA A 321 -38.05 -63.18 18.74
C ALA A 321 -39.03 -62.92 19.88
#